data_AF-A0A527D744-F1
#
_entry.id   AF-A0A527D744-F1
#
_cell.length_a   1.000
_cell.length_b   1.000
_cell.length_c   1.000
_cell.angle_alpha   90.00
_cell.angle_beta   90.00
_cell.angle_gamma   90.00
#
_symmetry.space_group_name_H-M   'P 1'
#
loop_
_entity.id
_entity.type
_entity.pdbx_description
1 polymer ?
#
loop_
_entity_poly.entity_id
_entity_poly.type
_entity_poly.pdbx_seq_one_letter_code
_entity_poly.pdbx_strand_id
1 'polypeptide(L)'
;MTQTPSRTARIRALAQHDVAEAQSALAALLGDLFKMRPRNVRINFDKYSLNSLNGFFEDDGKAYFFKFHQEEREEAMTGEYYRAEILSRAGLPVDQPVHMSAQPGEQILVYRRRTDPRFSDVLFALDTQDDAGKRREAVLAERDLSARLLKVYLETLHPVTVEEVAAEPIHRLFHERLIDAETRLSPGGRLADFYVGKPFVFPGVELDWDRFSRLKFVINGQQYTDNVGELFDAAAVRLRPDRLADA
;
A
#
# COMPACT_ATOMS: atom_id res chain seq x y z
N MET A 1 -20.81 -6.10 -21.18
CA MET A 1 -19.66 -6.69 -21.90
C MET A 1 -18.67 -7.14 -20.84
N THR A 2 -18.36 -8.43 -20.74
CA THR A 2 -17.34 -8.91 -19.81
C THR A 2 -15.97 -8.48 -20.33
N GLN A 3 -15.42 -7.43 -19.73
CA GLN A 3 -14.09 -6.91 -20.01
C GLN A 3 -13.09 -8.05 -19.78
N THR A 4 -12.22 -8.31 -20.76
CA THR A 4 -11.12 -9.26 -20.57
C THR A 4 -10.27 -8.77 -19.41
N PRO A 5 -10.01 -9.59 -18.37
CA PRO A 5 -9.20 -9.16 -17.25
C PRO A 5 -7.79 -8.80 -17.74
N SER A 6 -7.23 -7.72 -17.18
CA SER A 6 -5.87 -7.31 -17.47
C SER A 6 -4.84 -8.42 -17.17
N ARG A 7 -3.63 -8.30 -17.70
CA ARG A 7 -2.61 -9.36 -17.54
C ARG A 7 -2.23 -9.54 -16.08
N THR A 8 -2.03 -8.45 -15.34
CA THR A 8 -1.76 -8.49 -13.89
C THR A 8 -2.94 -9.06 -13.11
N ALA A 9 -4.18 -8.74 -13.49
CA ALA A 9 -5.39 -9.32 -12.90
C ALA A 9 -5.48 -10.83 -13.12
N ARG A 10 -5.21 -11.30 -14.34
CA ARG A 10 -5.18 -12.72 -14.66
C ARG A 10 -4.10 -13.45 -13.85
N ILE A 11 -2.88 -12.90 -13.77
CA ILE A 11 -1.78 -13.50 -12.99
C ILE A 11 -2.17 -13.62 -11.51
N ARG A 12 -2.79 -12.58 -10.93
CA ARG A 12 -3.25 -12.60 -9.54
C ARG A 12 -4.33 -13.65 -9.30
N ALA A 13 -5.32 -13.74 -10.19
CA ALA A 13 -6.37 -14.75 -10.10
C ALA A 13 -5.80 -16.18 -10.20
N LEU A 14 -4.85 -16.40 -11.13
CA LEU A 14 -4.15 -17.67 -11.25
C LEU A 14 -3.37 -18.00 -9.98
N ALA A 15 -2.68 -17.04 -9.37
CA ALA A 15 -1.88 -17.30 -8.17
C ALA A 15 -2.69 -17.86 -6.98
N GLN A 16 -4.02 -17.68 -6.96
CA GLN A 16 -4.89 -18.24 -5.92
C GLN A 16 -5.22 -19.73 -6.12
N HIS A 17 -5.11 -20.25 -7.35
CA HIS A 17 -5.63 -21.58 -7.70
C HIS A 17 -4.67 -22.44 -8.54
N ASP A 18 -3.79 -21.82 -9.32
CA ASP A 18 -2.75 -22.44 -10.15
C ASP A 18 -1.48 -21.59 -10.16
N VAL A 19 -0.61 -21.86 -9.19
CA VAL A 19 0.64 -21.13 -8.98
C VAL A 19 1.62 -21.32 -10.13
N ALA A 20 1.64 -22.49 -10.77
CA ALA A 20 2.57 -22.79 -11.85
C ALA A 20 2.21 -22.01 -13.11
N GLU A 21 0.92 -21.95 -13.43
CA GLU A 21 0.42 -21.13 -14.54
C GLU A 21 0.62 -19.63 -14.26
N ALA A 22 0.42 -19.18 -13.00
CA ALA A 22 0.68 -17.80 -12.60
C ALA A 22 2.16 -17.40 -12.79
N GLN A 23 3.09 -18.28 -12.37
CA GLN A 23 4.53 -18.07 -12.56
C GLN A 23 4.92 -18.03 -14.03
N SER A 24 4.33 -18.89 -14.87
CA SER A 24 4.57 -18.93 -16.31
C SER A 24 4.05 -17.66 -17.00
N ALA A 25 2.83 -17.23 -16.67
CA ALA A 25 2.25 -15.99 -17.17
C ALA A 25 3.06 -14.75 -16.73
N LEU A 26 3.59 -14.75 -15.50
CA LEU A 26 4.46 -13.69 -15.01
C LEU A 26 5.81 -13.67 -15.75
N ALA A 27 6.42 -14.83 -16.01
CA ALA A 27 7.66 -14.91 -16.79
C ALA A 27 7.46 -14.34 -18.20
N ALA A 28 6.33 -14.66 -18.84
CA ALA A 28 5.95 -14.11 -20.14
C ALA A 28 5.76 -12.59 -20.09
N LEU A 29 5.08 -12.07 -19.06
CA LEU A 29 4.91 -10.62 -18.85
C LEU A 29 6.25 -9.88 -18.75
N LEU A 30 7.16 -10.39 -17.92
CA LEU A 30 8.50 -9.82 -17.76
C LEU A 30 9.32 -9.88 -19.07
N GLY A 31 9.18 -10.96 -19.84
CA GLY A 31 9.80 -11.10 -21.15
C GLY A 31 9.24 -10.11 -22.18
N ASP A 32 7.94 -9.91 -22.20
CA ASP A 32 7.29 -8.99 -23.14
C ASP A 32 7.66 -7.54 -22.86
N LEU A 33 7.53 -7.12 -21.59
CA LEU A 33 7.74 -5.74 -21.16
C LEU A 33 9.22 -5.33 -21.16
N PHE A 34 10.10 -6.20 -20.65
CA PHE A 34 11.48 -5.83 -20.32
C PHE A 34 12.53 -6.66 -21.07
N LYS A 35 12.11 -7.58 -21.94
CA LYS A 35 13.01 -8.51 -22.67
C LYS A 35 13.89 -9.37 -21.75
N MET A 36 13.45 -9.57 -20.52
CA MET A 36 14.11 -10.44 -19.53
C MET A 36 13.86 -11.91 -19.84
N ARG A 37 14.69 -12.80 -19.30
CA ARG A 37 14.48 -14.26 -19.37
C ARG A 37 14.38 -14.86 -17.96
N PRO A 38 13.28 -14.60 -17.23
CA PRO A 38 13.15 -15.01 -15.84
C PRO A 38 13.27 -16.52 -15.66
N ARG A 39 14.10 -16.92 -14.71
CA ARG A 39 14.21 -18.28 -14.17
C ARG A 39 13.84 -18.27 -12.70
N ASN A 40 13.51 -19.43 -12.16
CA ASN A 40 13.24 -19.62 -10.74
C ASN A 40 12.19 -18.61 -10.19
N VAL A 41 11.16 -18.30 -10.98
CA VAL A 41 10.10 -17.36 -10.58
C VAL A 41 9.35 -17.95 -9.39
N ARG A 42 9.26 -17.18 -8.31
CA ARG A 42 8.56 -17.54 -7.08
C ARG A 42 7.64 -16.41 -6.68
N ILE A 43 6.40 -16.76 -6.32
CA ILE A 43 5.39 -15.83 -5.81
C ILE A 43 5.36 -15.99 -4.30
N ASN A 44 5.40 -14.88 -3.56
CA ASN A 44 5.25 -14.89 -2.11
C ASN A 44 3.76 -14.92 -1.75
N PHE A 45 3.40 -15.80 -0.82
CA PHE A 45 2.05 -15.88 -0.24
C PHE A 45 2.10 -15.37 1.19
N ASP A 46 2.16 -14.05 1.37
CA ASP A 46 1.98 -13.45 2.69
C ASP A 46 0.50 -13.13 2.93
N LYS A 47 0.06 -13.19 4.19
CA LYS A 47 -1.33 -12.91 4.59
C LYS A 47 -1.67 -11.40 4.56
N TYR A 48 -0.72 -10.54 4.21
CA TYR A 48 -0.84 -9.08 4.27
C TYR A 48 -0.94 -8.43 2.88
N SER A 49 -0.74 -9.20 1.81
CA SER A 49 -0.77 -8.78 0.42
C SER A 49 -2.21 -8.80 -0.12
N LEU A 50 -3.10 -8.05 0.54
CA LEU A 50 -4.54 -8.06 0.28
C LEU A 50 -4.88 -7.67 -1.18
N ASN A 51 -4.05 -6.85 -1.83
CA ASN A 51 -4.23 -6.40 -3.22
C ASN A 51 -2.91 -6.34 -4.02
N SER A 52 -1.88 -7.04 -3.56
CA SER A 52 -0.55 -7.00 -4.19
C SER A 52 -0.05 -8.40 -4.47
N LEU A 53 0.73 -8.57 -5.53
CA LEU A 53 1.46 -9.79 -5.79
C LEU A 53 2.93 -9.43 -5.92
N ASN A 54 3.77 -10.15 -5.18
CA ASN A 54 5.20 -9.92 -5.15
C ASN A 54 5.96 -11.24 -5.08
N GLY A 55 7.25 -11.18 -5.34
CA GLY A 55 8.08 -12.38 -5.36
C GLY A 55 9.46 -12.14 -5.90
N PHE A 56 10.12 -13.24 -6.28
CA PHE A 56 11.51 -13.23 -6.71
C PHE A 56 11.67 -13.99 -8.02
N PHE A 57 12.70 -13.62 -8.77
CA PHE A 57 13.16 -14.38 -9.93
C PHE A 57 14.64 -14.12 -10.18
N GLU A 58 15.22 -14.88 -11.10
CA GLU A 58 16.60 -14.69 -11.55
C GLU A 58 16.62 -14.41 -13.05
N ASP A 59 17.49 -13.50 -13.49
CA ASP A 59 17.76 -13.28 -14.91
C ASP A 59 19.24 -12.93 -15.09
N ASP A 60 19.87 -13.52 -16.10
CA ASP A 60 21.32 -13.35 -16.37
C ASP A 60 22.22 -13.51 -15.12
N GLY A 61 21.91 -14.51 -14.28
CA GLY A 61 22.68 -14.80 -13.05
C GLY A 61 22.47 -13.80 -11.91
N LYS A 62 21.58 -12.82 -12.06
CA LYS A 62 21.23 -11.83 -11.03
C LYS A 62 19.87 -12.14 -10.44
N ALA A 63 19.71 -11.86 -9.15
CA ALA A 63 18.45 -12.04 -8.44
C ALA A 63 17.66 -10.73 -8.37
N TYR A 64 16.35 -10.83 -8.59
CA TYR A 64 15.42 -9.72 -8.61
C TYR A 64 14.24 -9.96 -7.68
N PHE A 65 13.65 -8.87 -7.22
CA PHE A 65 12.35 -8.82 -6.56
C PHE A 65 11.37 -8.11 -7.49
N PHE A 66 10.16 -8.64 -7.64
CA PHE A 66 9.11 -7.95 -8.38
C PHE A 66 7.93 -7.66 -7.46
N LYS A 67 7.19 -6.61 -7.80
CA LYS A 67 5.93 -6.29 -7.15
C LYS A 67 4.99 -5.59 -8.12
N PHE A 68 3.73 -6.01 -8.09
CA PHE A 68 2.65 -5.22 -8.64
C PHE A 68 1.46 -5.22 -7.68
N HIS A 69 0.59 -4.26 -7.89
CA HIS A 69 -0.64 -4.08 -7.16
C HIS A 69 -1.79 -4.10 -8.16
N GLN A 70 -2.97 -4.42 -7.65
CA GLN A 70 -4.20 -4.28 -8.39
C GLN A 70 -5.25 -3.66 -7.46
N GLU A 71 -5.50 -2.37 -7.60
CA GLU A 71 -6.63 -1.68 -7.01
C GLU A 71 -7.86 -1.75 -7.91
N GLU A 72 -9.04 -1.75 -7.30
CA GLU A 72 -10.30 -1.59 -8.02
C GLU A 72 -10.31 -0.22 -8.71
N ARG A 73 -10.70 -0.19 -10.00
CA ARG A 73 -10.71 1.01 -10.86
C ARG A 73 -9.32 1.61 -11.16
N GLU A 74 -8.23 0.88 -10.88
CA GLU A 74 -6.85 1.30 -11.19
C GLU A 74 -6.61 1.52 -12.69
N GLU A 75 -7.35 0.82 -13.56
CA GLU A 75 -7.28 1.00 -15.02
C GLU A 75 -7.60 2.44 -15.46
N ALA A 76 -8.32 3.21 -14.62
CA ALA A 76 -8.68 4.61 -14.86
C ALA A 76 -7.73 5.63 -14.21
N MET A 77 -6.82 5.19 -13.34
CA MET A 77 -5.95 6.06 -12.54
C MET A 77 -4.58 6.22 -13.23
N THR A 78 -4.46 7.22 -14.11
CA THR A 78 -3.20 7.55 -14.78
C THR A 78 -2.32 8.45 -13.89
N GLY A 79 -1.04 8.08 -13.70
CA GLY A 79 -0.01 9.01 -13.17
C GLY A 79 0.22 9.04 -11.65
N GLU A 80 -0.54 8.29 -10.85
CA GLU A 80 -0.33 8.24 -9.39
C GLU A 80 0.71 7.20 -8.94
N TYR A 81 1.05 6.26 -9.82
CA TYR A 81 1.84 5.09 -9.46
C TYR A 81 3.35 5.40 -9.39
N TYR A 82 3.89 5.29 -8.18
CA TYR A 82 5.32 5.29 -7.83
C TYR A 82 6.08 6.62 -7.92
N ARG A 83 5.81 7.50 -6.95
CA ARG A 83 6.59 8.70 -6.64
C ARG A 83 7.91 8.43 -5.88
N ALA A 84 8.47 7.21 -5.97
CA ALA A 84 9.75 6.89 -5.31
C ALA A 84 10.89 7.80 -5.79
N GLU A 85 10.78 8.32 -7.03
CA GLU A 85 11.72 9.29 -7.57
C GLU A 85 11.70 10.62 -6.79
N ILE A 86 10.55 11.07 -6.27
CA ILE A 86 10.46 12.31 -5.46
C ILE A 86 11.36 12.18 -4.22
N LEU A 87 11.29 11.04 -3.55
CA LEU A 87 12.11 10.75 -2.37
C LEU A 87 13.60 10.67 -2.72
N SER A 88 13.93 10.05 -3.86
CA SER A 88 15.32 9.95 -4.32
C SER A 88 15.89 11.32 -4.73
N ARG A 89 15.12 12.17 -5.41
CA ARG A 89 15.51 13.54 -5.77
C ARG A 89 15.73 14.41 -4.53
N ALA A 90 14.97 14.16 -3.45
CA ALA A 90 15.19 14.78 -2.15
C ALA A 90 16.40 14.20 -1.38
N GLY A 91 17.13 13.24 -1.95
CA GLY A 91 18.33 12.66 -1.34
C GLY A 91 18.05 11.57 -0.30
N LEU A 92 16.82 11.09 -0.19
CA LEU A 92 16.48 9.99 0.72
C LEU A 92 16.98 8.65 0.17
N PRO A 93 17.43 7.73 1.05
CA PRO A 93 17.99 6.44 0.66
C PRO A 93 16.88 5.45 0.27
N VAL A 94 16.28 5.66 -0.89
CA VAL A 94 15.22 4.79 -1.44
C VAL A 94 15.74 3.97 -2.61
N ASP A 95 15.38 2.69 -2.62
CA ASP A 95 15.68 1.81 -3.75
C ASP A 95 14.78 2.18 -4.94
N GLN A 96 15.40 2.37 -6.11
CA GLN A 96 14.68 2.58 -7.37
C GLN A 96 14.50 1.25 -8.11
N PRO A 97 13.37 1.05 -8.81
CA PRO A 97 13.21 -0.09 -9.68
C PRO A 97 14.26 -0.04 -10.81
N VAL A 98 14.82 -1.20 -11.16
CA VAL A 98 15.68 -1.35 -12.34
C VAL A 98 14.87 -1.49 -13.63
N HIS A 99 13.63 -1.98 -13.52
CA HIS A 99 12.64 -1.97 -14.60
C HIS A 99 11.26 -1.61 -14.05
N MET A 100 10.49 -0.86 -14.82
CA MET A 100 9.12 -0.49 -14.45
C MET A 100 8.21 -0.40 -15.66
N SER A 101 6.96 -0.81 -15.46
CA SER A 101 5.84 -0.53 -16.35
C SER A 101 4.76 0.17 -15.54
N ALA A 102 4.24 1.27 -16.08
CA ALA A 102 3.11 2.02 -15.53
C ALA A 102 1.86 1.90 -16.43
N GLN A 103 1.88 0.98 -17.41
CA GLN A 103 0.77 0.79 -18.33
C GLN A 103 -0.43 0.17 -17.60
N PRO A 104 -1.65 0.71 -17.80
CA PRO A 104 -2.88 0.13 -17.26
C PRO A 104 -3.00 -1.37 -17.53
N GLY A 105 -3.10 -2.17 -16.46
CA GLY A 105 -3.24 -3.62 -16.55
C GLY A 105 -1.93 -4.40 -16.73
N GLU A 106 -0.80 -3.69 -16.78
CA GLU A 106 0.55 -4.23 -16.89
C GLU A 106 1.52 -3.51 -15.93
N GLN A 107 0.98 -2.89 -14.87
CA GLN A 107 1.81 -2.21 -13.88
C GLN A 107 2.66 -3.23 -13.14
N ILE A 108 3.98 -3.06 -13.16
CA ILE A 108 4.90 -3.93 -12.44
C ILE A 108 6.23 -3.22 -12.22
N LEU A 109 6.80 -3.40 -11.04
CA LEU A 109 8.14 -2.96 -10.71
C LEU A 109 9.08 -4.15 -10.51
N VAL A 110 10.32 -3.99 -10.95
CA VAL A 110 11.41 -4.94 -10.73
C VAL A 110 12.55 -4.21 -10.04
N TYR A 111 13.01 -4.77 -8.93
CA TYR A 111 14.12 -4.28 -8.12
C TYR A 111 15.23 -5.32 -8.10
N ARG A 112 16.47 -4.89 -7.87
CA ARG A 112 17.52 -5.84 -7.46
C ARG A 112 17.14 -6.45 -6.12
N ARG A 113 17.34 -7.76 -5.98
CA ARG A 113 17.07 -8.42 -4.71
C ARG A 113 18.09 -7.97 -3.66
N ARG A 114 17.61 -7.56 -2.50
CA ARG A 114 18.41 -7.34 -1.30
C ARG A 114 18.33 -8.55 -0.37
N THR A 115 19.39 -8.74 0.40
CA THR A 115 19.48 -9.77 1.44
C THR A 115 19.68 -9.17 2.82
N ASP A 116 19.78 -7.85 2.93
CA ASP A 116 19.82 -7.15 4.20
C ASP A 116 18.53 -7.43 4.99
N PRO A 117 18.60 -7.63 6.32
CA PRO A 117 17.41 -7.75 7.14
C PRO A 117 16.63 -6.43 7.10
N ARG A 118 15.30 -6.51 7.15
CA ARG A 118 14.49 -5.31 7.38
C ARG A 118 14.77 -4.83 8.80
N PHE A 119 14.70 -3.52 9.02
CA PHE A 119 14.93 -2.99 10.37
C PHE A 119 13.96 -3.58 11.40
N SER A 120 12.72 -3.86 11.00
CA SER A 120 11.75 -4.59 11.84
C SER A 120 12.20 -6.00 12.22
N ASP A 121 12.90 -6.72 11.34
CA ASP A 121 13.44 -8.05 11.64
C ASP A 121 14.56 -7.95 12.67
N VAL A 122 15.37 -6.89 12.60
CA VAL A 122 16.43 -6.59 13.58
C VAL A 122 15.80 -6.29 14.95
N LEU A 123 14.78 -5.42 15.00
CA LEU A 123 14.10 -5.07 16.26
C LEU A 123 13.40 -6.28 16.89
N PHE A 124 12.69 -7.07 16.09
CA PHE A 124 12.04 -8.29 16.58
C PHE A 124 13.04 -9.30 17.17
N ALA A 125 14.21 -9.46 16.54
CA ALA A 125 15.27 -10.32 17.07
C ALA A 125 15.78 -9.81 18.43
N LEU A 126 15.91 -8.49 18.61
CA LEU A 126 16.31 -7.88 19.88
C LEU A 126 15.26 -8.01 20.97
N ASP A 127 13.98 -7.92 20.63
CA ASP A 127 12.88 -8.16 21.58
C ASP A 127 12.87 -9.61 22.07
N THR A 128 13.29 -10.56 21.21
CA THR A 128 13.36 -11.99 21.55
C THR A 128 14.63 -12.33 22.33
N GLN A 129 15.76 -11.74 21.96
CA GLN A 129 17.05 -11.96 22.59
C GLN A 129 17.82 -10.64 22.68
N ASP A 130 17.83 -10.07 23.88
CA ASP A 130 18.48 -8.78 24.10
C ASP A 130 20.00 -8.84 23.90
N ASP A 131 20.52 -7.80 23.24
CA ASP A 131 21.94 -7.57 23.02
C ASP A 131 22.19 -6.06 23.09
N ALA A 132 22.89 -5.64 24.15
CA ALA A 132 23.12 -4.22 24.41
C ALA A 132 23.94 -3.52 23.31
N GLY A 133 24.85 -4.23 22.65
CA GLY A 133 25.66 -3.71 21.55
C GLY A 133 24.81 -3.46 20.31
N LYS A 134 24.08 -4.49 19.87
CA LYS A 134 23.19 -4.41 18.71
C LYS A 134 22.04 -3.42 18.92
N ARG A 135 21.50 -3.32 20.13
CA ARG A 135 20.51 -2.29 20.47
C ARG A 135 21.07 -0.89 20.29
N ARG A 136 22.32 -0.66 20.74
CA ARG A 136 22.99 0.64 20.53
C ARG A 136 23.19 0.93 19.05
N GLU A 137 23.58 -0.06 18.25
CA GLU A 137 23.72 0.08 16.79
C GLU A 137 22.38 0.41 16.12
N ALA A 138 21.29 -0.27 16.50
CA ALA A 138 19.95 -0.02 15.97
C ALA A 138 19.49 1.42 16.27
N VAL A 139 19.72 1.90 17.51
CA VAL A 139 19.40 3.30 17.89
C VAL A 139 20.22 4.30 17.08
N LEU A 140 21.50 4.03 16.84
CA LEU A 140 22.34 4.92 16.03
C LEU A 140 21.88 4.95 14.56
N ALA A 141 21.54 3.80 13.98
CA ALA A 141 21.02 3.72 12.62
C ALA A 141 19.69 4.48 12.46
N GLU A 142 18.76 4.30 13.40
CA GLU A 142 17.47 5.01 13.42
C GLU A 142 17.66 6.52 13.56
N ARG A 143 18.55 6.95 14.47
CA ARG A 143 18.86 8.37 14.68
C ARG A 143 19.43 9.00 13.42
N ASP A 144 20.34 8.31 12.75
CA ASP A 144 20.98 8.83 11.54
C ASP A 144 19.99 8.95 10.38
N LEU A 145 19.08 7.98 10.20
CA LEU A 145 18.00 8.07 9.20
C LEU A 145 17.00 9.18 9.56
N SER A 146 16.59 9.26 10.82
CA SER A 146 15.69 10.31 11.33
C SER A 146 16.25 11.71 11.10
N ALA A 147 17.55 11.91 11.34
CA ALA A 147 18.20 13.20 11.10
C ALA A 147 18.19 13.58 9.60
N ARG A 148 18.39 12.62 8.70
CA ARG A 148 18.31 12.84 7.24
C ARG A 148 16.89 13.16 6.79
N LEU A 149 15.89 12.44 7.31
CA LEU A 149 14.47 12.69 7.03
C LEU A 149 14.05 14.07 7.52
N LEU A 150 14.40 14.42 8.76
CA LEU A 150 14.09 15.73 9.33
C LEU A 150 14.71 16.87 8.51
N LYS A 151 15.96 16.70 8.07
CA LYS A 151 16.62 17.68 7.20
C LYS A 151 15.79 17.93 5.93
N VAL A 152 15.37 16.87 5.24
CA VAL A 152 14.52 16.99 4.03
C VAL A 152 13.20 17.68 4.37
N TYR A 153 12.53 17.27 5.45
CA TYR A 153 11.28 17.91 5.86
C TYR A 153 11.44 19.41 6.09
N LEU A 154 12.49 19.83 6.81
CA LEU A 154 12.77 21.25 7.05
C LEU A 154 13.12 22.01 5.76
N GLU A 155 13.87 21.39 4.84
CA GLU A 155 14.23 22.00 3.56
C GLU A 155 13.05 22.14 2.60
N THR A 156 12.10 21.21 2.65
CA THR A 156 10.94 21.19 1.75
C THR A 156 9.67 21.79 2.37
N LEU A 157 9.69 22.15 3.66
CA LEU A 157 8.53 22.73 4.33
C LEU A 157 8.27 24.13 3.79
N HIS A 158 7.08 24.32 3.22
CA HIS A 158 6.62 25.60 2.72
C HIS A 158 5.13 25.78 3.00
N PRO A 159 4.65 27.03 3.13
CA PRO A 159 3.23 27.31 3.15
C PRO A 159 2.57 26.82 1.85
N VAL A 160 1.35 26.30 1.96
CA VAL A 160 0.54 25.81 0.84
C VAL A 160 -0.82 26.51 0.84
N THR A 161 -1.43 26.66 -0.33
CA THR A 161 -2.82 27.16 -0.45
C THR A 161 -3.83 26.03 -0.37
N VAL A 162 -5.11 26.38 -0.16
CA VAL A 162 -6.22 25.40 -0.20
C VAL A 162 -6.28 24.70 -1.55
N GLU A 163 -6.05 25.44 -2.63
CA GLU A 163 -6.06 24.90 -4.00
C GLU A 163 -4.92 23.92 -4.23
N GLU A 164 -3.71 24.22 -3.76
CA GLU A 164 -2.55 23.33 -3.84
C GLU A 164 -2.79 22.04 -3.07
N VAL A 165 -3.28 22.14 -1.83
CA VAL A 165 -3.62 20.98 -1.00
C VAL A 165 -4.73 20.16 -1.66
N ALA A 166 -5.79 20.79 -2.17
CA ALA A 166 -6.89 20.08 -2.81
C ALA A 166 -6.47 19.37 -4.11
N ALA A 167 -5.47 19.90 -4.82
CA ALA A 167 -4.92 19.32 -6.04
C ALA A 167 -3.98 18.12 -5.78
N GLU A 168 -3.42 17.99 -4.58
CA GLU A 168 -2.51 16.88 -4.26
C GLU A 168 -3.24 15.52 -4.23
N PRO A 169 -2.83 14.55 -5.07
CA PRO A 169 -3.49 13.25 -5.15
C PRO A 169 -3.60 12.48 -3.83
N ILE A 170 -2.57 12.58 -2.98
CA ILE A 170 -2.54 11.86 -1.70
C ILE A 170 -3.68 12.27 -0.77
N HIS A 171 -4.14 13.52 -0.85
CA HIS A 171 -5.23 14.05 -0.04
C HIS A 171 -6.60 13.49 -0.45
N ARG A 172 -6.74 13.00 -1.69
CA ARG A 172 -7.95 12.33 -2.16
C ARG A 172 -8.07 10.90 -1.65
N LEU A 173 -6.94 10.25 -1.33
CA LEU A 173 -6.85 8.81 -1.06
C LEU A 173 -7.88 8.31 -0.03
N PHE A 174 -7.99 9.00 1.10
CA PHE A 174 -8.89 8.58 2.18
C PHE A 174 -10.32 9.04 1.95
N HIS A 175 -10.52 10.29 1.54
CA HIS A 175 -11.85 10.84 1.32
C HIS A 175 -12.62 10.08 0.24
N GLU A 176 -11.99 9.74 -0.89
CA GLU A 176 -12.65 9.01 -1.98
C GLU A 176 -13.00 7.57 -1.62
N ARG A 177 -12.41 7.02 -0.56
CA ARG A 177 -12.80 5.72 0.00
C ARG A 177 -14.06 5.80 0.88
N LEU A 178 -14.56 7.00 1.18
CA LEU A 178 -15.72 7.24 2.05
C LEU A 178 -16.96 7.72 1.30
N ILE A 179 -16.81 8.12 0.04
CA ILE A 179 -17.88 8.72 -0.78
C ILE A 179 -18.14 7.93 -2.05
N ASP A 180 -19.36 8.05 -2.55
CA ASP A 180 -19.73 7.48 -3.83
C ASP A 180 -19.16 8.33 -4.97
N ALA A 181 -18.69 7.66 -6.02
CA ALA A 181 -17.97 8.33 -7.10
C ALA A 181 -18.87 9.23 -7.95
N GLU A 182 -20.15 8.87 -8.09
CA GLU A 182 -21.12 9.61 -8.92
C GLU A 182 -21.79 10.73 -8.13
N THR A 183 -22.36 10.40 -6.97
CA THR A 183 -23.10 11.35 -6.13
C THR A 183 -22.18 12.24 -5.30
N ARG A 184 -20.92 11.82 -5.07
CA ARG A 184 -19.94 12.49 -4.18
C ARG A 184 -20.43 12.60 -2.73
N LEU A 185 -21.38 11.76 -2.33
CA LEU A 185 -21.94 11.70 -0.98
C LEU A 185 -21.43 10.48 -0.21
N SER A 186 -21.36 10.62 1.11
CA SER A 186 -21.10 9.51 2.04
C SER A 186 -22.43 8.93 2.55
N PRO A 187 -22.54 7.62 2.82
CA PRO A 187 -21.52 6.59 2.62
C PRO A 187 -21.39 6.15 1.16
N GLY A 188 -20.16 5.95 0.70
CA GLY A 188 -19.86 5.31 -0.58
C GLY A 188 -18.43 4.77 -0.62
N GLY A 189 -17.98 4.35 -1.81
CA GLY A 189 -16.65 3.75 -1.98
C GLY A 189 -16.41 2.57 -1.04
N ARG A 190 -15.19 2.43 -0.54
CA ARG A 190 -14.82 1.31 0.36
C ARG A 190 -15.61 1.29 1.65
N LEU A 191 -16.05 2.43 2.19
CA LEU A 191 -16.94 2.42 3.35
C LEU A 191 -18.22 1.63 3.04
N ALA A 192 -18.87 1.92 1.91
CA ALA A 192 -20.05 1.16 1.50
C ALA A 192 -19.72 -0.30 1.18
N ASP A 193 -18.64 -0.55 0.43
CA ASP A 193 -18.30 -1.88 -0.05
C ASP A 193 -17.96 -2.87 1.08
N PHE A 194 -17.29 -2.39 2.13
CA PHE A 194 -16.84 -3.24 3.24
C PHE A 194 -17.76 -3.24 4.45
N TYR A 195 -18.53 -2.17 4.66
CA TYR A 195 -19.30 -2.02 5.89
C TYR A 195 -20.81 -1.99 5.67
N VAL A 196 -21.31 -1.12 4.79
CA VAL A 196 -22.75 -0.87 4.68
C VAL A 196 -23.50 -2.10 4.20
N GLY A 197 -24.48 -2.54 5.00
CA GLY A 197 -25.28 -3.74 4.71
C GLY A 197 -24.50 -5.06 4.79
N LYS A 198 -23.27 -5.05 5.32
CA LYS A 198 -22.45 -6.26 5.48
C LYS A 198 -22.61 -6.87 6.88
N PRO A 199 -22.54 -8.21 6.98
CA PRO A 199 -22.48 -8.88 8.28
C PRO A 199 -21.06 -8.84 8.83
N PHE A 200 -20.95 -8.70 10.15
CA PHE A 200 -19.70 -8.74 10.91
C PHE A 200 -19.75 -9.91 11.88
N VAL A 201 -18.92 -10.92 11.61
CA VAL A 201 -18.85 -12.14 12.42
C VAL A 201 -17.66 -12.03 13.38
N PHE A 202 -17.96 -11.86 14.66
CA PHE A 202 -16.97 -11.90 15.74
C PHE A 202 -17.14 -13.19 16.56
N PRO A 203 -16.16 -13.58 17.39
CA PRO A 203 -16.32 -14.69 18.32
C PRO A 203 -17.53 -14.49 19.24
N GLY A 204 -18.57 -15.31 19.07
CA GLY A 204 -19.76 -15.31 19.91
C GLY A 204 -20.79 -14.21 19.61
N VAL A 205 -20.58 -13.37 18.59
CA VAL A 205 -21.57 -12.35 18.18
C VAL A 205 -21.49 -12.07 16.69
N GLU A 206 -22.65 -11.99 16.05
CA GLU A 206 -22.81 -11.49 14.70
C GLU A 206 -23.58 -10.17 14.75
N LEU A 207 -23.10 -9.17 14.01
CA LEU A 207 -23.66 -7.83 13.95
C LEU A 207 -23.90 -7.44 12.49
N ASP A 208 -24.95 -6.67 12.24
CA ASP A 208 -25.06 -5.89 11.01
C ASP A 208 -24.36 -4.54 11.17
N TRP A 209 -24.23 -3.82 10.05
CA TRP A 209 -23.66 -2.47 10.04
C TRP A 209 -24.38 -1.51 10.98
N ASP A 210 -25.71 -1.53 10.99
CA ASP A 210 -26.50 -0.59 11.77
C ASP A 210 -26.17 -0.74 13.26
N ARG A 211 -26.09 -1.98 13.76
CA ARG A 211 -25.70 -2.24 15.14
C ARG A 211 -24.23 -1.95 15.37
N PHE A 212 -23.34 -2.41 14.49
CA PHE A 212 -21.89 -2.25 14.64
C PHE A 212 -21.47 -0.78 14.65
N SER A 213 -22.01 0.05 13.75
CA SER A 213 -21.71 1.48 13.65
C SER A 213 -22.02 2.23 14.94
N ARG A 214 -23.05 1.82 15.69
CA ARG A 214 -23.43 2.43 16.97
C ARG A 214 -22.61 1.96 18.17
N LEU A 215 -21.70 1.00 18.00
CA LEU A 215 -20.86 0.53 19.09
C LEU A 215 -19.66 1.44 19.31
N LYS A 216 -19.32 1.60 20.59
CA LYS A 216 -18.03 2.14 21.03
C LYS A 216 -17.08 0.98 21.25
N PHE A 217 -15.79 1.26 21.14
CA PHE A 217 -14.76 0.24 21.24
C PHE A 217 -13.66 0.66 22.22
N VAL A 218 -12.90 -0.34 22.68
CA VAL A 218 -11.77 -0.18 23.58
C VAL A 218 -10.53 -0.72 22.86
N ILE A 219 -9.52 0.13 22.65
CA ILE A 219 -8.23 -0.30 22.09
C ILE A 219 -7.20 -0.16 23.19
N ASN A 220 -6.50 -1.25 23.53
CA ASN A 220 -5.44 -1.27 24.55
C ASN A 220 -5.88 -0.65 25.91
N GLY A 221 -7.13 -0.89 26.31
CA GLY A 221 -7.71 -0.35 27.55
C GLY A 221 -8.25 1.09 27.44
N GLN A 222 -7.99 1.79 26.33
CA GLN A 222 -8.54 3.12 26.09
C GLN A 222 -9.94 3.01 25.48
N GLN A 223 -10.95 3.48 26.21
CA GLN A 223 -12.30 3.60 25.70
C GLN A 223 -12.42 4.82 24.78
N TYR A 224 -12.98 4.60 23.59
CA TYR A 224 -13.27 5.66 22.63
C TYR A 224 -14.63 6.28 22.94
N THR A 225 -14.71 7.61 22.84
CA THR A 225 -15.94 8.38 23.12
C THR A 225 -16.94 8.26 21.98
N ASP A 226 -16.45 8.31 20.75
CA ASP A 226 -17.25 8.24 19.54
C ASP A 226 -17.50 6.78 19.15
N ASN A 227 -18.66 6.51 18.58
CA ASN A 227 -18.95 5.23 17.98
C ASN A 227 -18.32 5.10 16.58
N VAL A 228 -18.29 3.88 16.04
CA VAL A 228 -17.66 3.61 14.74
C VAL A 228 -18.27 4.45 13.61
N GLY A 229 -19.59 4.64 13.61
CA GLY A 229 -20.29 5.46 12.61
C GLY A 229 -19.91 6.94 12.69
N GLU A 230 -19.88 7.50 13.90
CA GLU A 230 -19.47 8.88 14.17
C GLU A 230 -18.04 9.15 13.69
N LEU A 231 -17.13 8.18 13.84
CA LEU A 231 -15.76 8.30 13.31
C LEU A 231 -15.72 8.34 11.78
N PHE A 232 -16.55 7.56 11.10
CA PHE A 232 -16.66 7.62 9.64
C PHE A 232 -17.27 8.94 9.16
N ASP A 233 -18.32 9.41 9.83
CA ASP A 233 -18.96 10.70 9.51
C ASP A 233 -17.97 11.86 9.71
N ALA A 234 -17.24 11.87 10.83
CA ALA A 234 -16.21 12.85 11.11
C ALA A 234 -15.07 12.79 10.07
N ALA A 235 -14.64 11.58 9.68
CA ALA A 235 -13.61 11.40 8.66
C ALA A 235 -14.07 11.87 7.28
N ALA A 236 -15.32 11.58 6.88
CA ALA A 236 -15.88 12.00 5.60
C ALA A 236 -15.89 13.53 5.46
N VAL A 237 -16.07 14.24 6.57
CA VAL A 237 -15.99 15.70 6.61
C VAL A 237 -14.55 16.19 6.69
N ARG A 238 -13.74 15.68 7.63
CA ARG A 238 -12.39 16.19 7.93
C ARG A 238 -11.38 15.93 6.82
N LEU A 239 -11.48 14.78 6.16
CA LEU A 239 -10.49 14.30 5.18
C LEU A 239 -10.73 14.85 3.77
N ARG A 240 -11.76 15.68 3.58
CA ARG A 240 -11.96 16.42 2.34
C ARG A 240 -10.69 17.20 1.96
N PRO A 241 -10.19 17.08 0.71
CA PRO A 241 -8.93 17.70 0.32
C PRO A 241 -8.86 19.22 0.58
N ASP A 242 -9.96 19.94 0.35
CA ASP A 242 -10.06 21.39 0.57
C ASP A 242 -10.03 21.79 2.06
N ARG A 243 -10.14 20.83 2.97
CA ARG A 243 -10.07 21.04 4.41
C ARG A 243 -8.74 20.64 5.03
N LEU A 244 -7.78 20.16 4.25
CA LEU A 244 -6.49 19.70 4.78
C LEU A 244 -5.42 20.81 4.85
N ALA A 245 -5.74 22.02 4.40
CA ALA A 245 -4.82 23.17 4.43
C ALA A 245 -4.76 23.88 5.79
N ASP A 246 -5.55 23.43 6.77
CA ASP A 246 -5.69 24.02 8.11
C ASP A 246 -4.82 23.33 9.18
N ALA A 247 -3.95 22.40 8.76
CA ALA A 247 -3.11 21.58 9.63
C ALA A 247 -1.78 22.25 9.99
#